data_AF-A0A2W3ZLN8-F1
#
_entry.id   AF-A0A2W3ZLN8-F1
#
_cell.length_a   1.000
_cell.length_b   1.000
_cell.length_c   1.000
_cell.angle_alpha   90.00
_cell.angle_beta   90.00
_cell.angle_gamma   90.00
#
_symmetry.space_group_name_H-M   'P 1'
#
loop_
_entity.id
_entity.type
_entity.pdbx_description
1 polymer ?
#
loop_
_entity_poly.entity_id
_entity_poly.type
_entity_poly.pdbx_seq_one_letter_code
_entity_poly.pdbx_strand_id
1 'polypeptide(L)' 'MADIICIENLLKKYSLKEISDESEISYNTLKKMKYGERKITKFSLGDAIKLTTLWYRWEAAEEVEDESKKLTEESTWFDE' A
#
# COMPACT_ATOMS: atom_id res chain seq x y z
N MET A 1 -8.67 -10.30 6.96
CA MET A 1 -8.15 -11.24 5.95
C MET A 1 -6.67 -10.93 5.77
N ALA A 2 -5.80 -11.93 5.73
CA ALA A 2 -4.38 -11.72 5.40
C ALA A 2 -4.13 -12.23 3.99
N ASP A 3 -3.52 -11.41 3.14
CA ASP A 3 -3.23 -11.72 1.75
C ASP A 3 -1.76 -11.39 1.44
N ILE A 4 -1.01 -12.43 1.07
CA ILE A 4 0.43 -12.33 0.78
C ILE A 4 0.69 -11.47 -0.47
N ILE A 5 -0.16 -11.57 -1.48
CA ILE A 5 0.01 -10.83 -2.74
C ILE A 5 -0.14 -9.33 -2.48
N CYS A 6 -1.13 -8.95 -1.66
CA CYS A 6 -1.31 -7.56 -1.24
C CYS A 6 -0.08 -7.05 -0.48
N ILE A 7 0.48 -7.84 0.43
CA ILE A 7 1.68 -7.47 1.20
C ILE A 7 2.90 -7.31 0.29
N GLU A 8 3.08 -8.20 -0.69
CA GLU A 8 4.16 -8.09 -1.68
C GLU A 8 4.04 -6.83 -2.52
N ASN A 9 2.83 -6.52 -2.99
CA ASN A 9 2.59 -5.33 -3.79
C ASN A 9 2.80 -4.07 -2.98
N LEU A 10 2.35 -4.04 -1.71
CA LEU A 10 2.60 -2.95 -0.78
C LEU A 10 4.09 -2.66 -0.63
N LEU A 11 4.89 -3.70 -0.35
CA LEU A 11 6.34 -3.57 -0.18
C LEU A 11 7.07 -3.14 -1.46
N LYS A 12 6.49 -3.40 -2.64
CA LYS A 12 7.04 -2.98 -3.94
C LYS A 12 6.66 -1.55 -4.30
N LYS A 13 5.39 -1.18 -4.15
CA LYS A 13 4.80 0.10 -4.61
C LYS A 13 5.15 1.27 -3.69
N TYR A 14 5.10 1.07 -2.38
CA TYR A 14 5.26 2.16 -1.41
C TYR A 14 6.61 2.14 -0.70
N SER A 15 6.98 3.28 -0.08
CA SER A 15 8.22 3.35 0.68
C SER A 15 8.09 2.58 1.99
N LEU A 16 9.19 1.94 2.42
CA LEU A 16 9.22 1.22 3.69
C LEU A 16 9.00 2.14 4.90
N LYS A 17 9.31 3.43 4.76
CA LYS A 17 9.11 4.43 5.80
C LYS A 17 7.63 4.71 5.99
N GLU A 18 6.89 5.00 4.92
CA GLU A 18 5.44 5.22 4.98
C GLU A 18 4.71 4.00 5.52
N ILE A 19 5.08 2.80 5.05
CA ILE A 19 4.48 1.56 5.56
C ILE A 19 4.76 1.41 7.06
N SER A 20 5.99 1.72 7.51
CA SER A 20 6.35 1.64 8.93
C SER A 20 5.57 2.64 9.78
N ASP A 21 5.42 3.87 9.29
CA ASP A 21 4.75 4.95 10.00
C ASP A 21 3.24 4.64 10.17
N GLU A 22 2.61 3.99 9.18
CA GLU A 22 1.16 3.72 9.17
C GLU A 22 0.74 2.34 9.68
N SER A 23 1.60 1.32 9.57
CA SER A 23 1.26 -0.06 10.00
C SER A 23 1.69 -0.39 11.43
N GLU A 24 2.45 0.49 12.08
CA GLU A 24 3.13 0.26 13.37
C GLU A 24 4.13 -0.92 13.34
N ILE A 25 4.49 -1.41 12.15
CA ILE A 25 5.48 -2.47 11.98
C ILE A 25 6.84 -1.82 11.76
N SER A 26 7.86 -2.27 12.51
CA SER A 26 9.17 -1.65 12.41
C SER A 26 9.76 -1.69 10.99
N TYR A 27 10.36 -0.58 10.57
CA TYR A 27 11.11 -0.46 9.32
C TYR A 27 12.08 -1.62 9.09
N ASN A 28 12.80 -2.05 10.13
CA ASN A 28 13.78 -3.14 10.03
C ASN A 28 13.11 -4.48 9.69
N THR A 29 11.93 -4.75 10.25
CA THR A 29 11.13 -5.94 9.90
C THR A 29 10.73 -5.90 8.42
N LEU A 30 10.20 -4.76 7.95
CA LEU A 30 9.77 -4.59 6.57
C LEU A 30 10.95 -4.70 5.59
N LYS A 31 12.11 -4.12 5.95
CA LYS A 31 13.36 -4.20 5.20
C LYS A 31 13.80 -5.64 4.98
N LYS A 32 13.86 -6.43 6.06
CA LYS A 32 14.23 -7.86 5.98
C LYS A 32 13.31 -8.66 5.07
N MET A 33 12.03 -8.30 5.00
CA MET A 33 11.08 -8.96 4.09
C MET A 33 11.31 -8.53 2.64
N LYS A 34 11.40 -7.22 2.37
CA LYS A 34 11.58 -6.68 1.02
C LYS A 34 12.84 -7.21 0.35
N TYR A 35 13.92 -7.40 1.11
CA TYR A 35 15.19 -7.92 0.59
C TYR A 35 15.37 -9.44 0.76
N GLY A 36 14.33 -10.17 1.18
CA GLY A 36 14.35 -11.64 1.23
C GLY A 36 15.16 -12.25 2.38
N GLU A 37 15.66 -11.45 3.32
CA GLU A 37 16.29 -11.93 4.56
C GLU A 37 15.28 -12.66 5.47
N ARG A 38 13.98 -12.40 5.29
CA ARG A 38 12.87 -13.08 5.96
C ARG A 38 11.73 -13.33 4.98
N LYS A 39 11.08 -14.50 5.09
CA LYS A 39 9.89 -14.82 4.29
C LYS A 39 8.66 -14.08 4.83
N ILE A 40 7.82 -13.53 3.93
CA ILE A 40 6.56 -12.85 4.29
C ILE A 40 5.62 -13.77 5.08
N THR A 41 5.65 -15.07 4.82
CA THR A 41 4.90 -16.09 5.59
C THR A 41 5.30 -16.21 7.07
N LYS A 42 6.35 -15.50 7.50
CA LYS A 42 6.79 -15.43 8.89
C LYS A 42 6.23 -14.22 9.66
N PHE A 43 5.30 -13.45 9.09
CA PHE A 43 4.57 -12.44 9.87
C PHE A 43 3.69 -13.08 10.93
N SER A 44 3.45 -12.34 12.02
CA SER A 44 2.31 -12.66 12.87
C SER A 44 1.02 -12.45 12.06
N LEU A 45 -0.04 -13.21 12.36
CA LEU A 45 -1.32 -13.02 11.68
C LEU A 45 -1.82 -11.57 11.81
N GLY A 46 -1.58 -10.93 12.96
CA GLY A 46 -1.92 -9.53 13.20
C GLY A 46 -1.19 -8.58 12.25
N ASP A 47 0.13 -8.71 12.12
CA ASP A 47 0.92 -7.88 11.21
C ASP A 47 0.52 -8.08 9.75
N ALA A 48 0.27 -9.33 9.36
CA ALA A 48 -0.18 -9.65 8.01
C ALA A 48 -1.53 -8.98 7.71
N ILE A 49 -2.48 -9.02 8.65
CA ILE A 49 -3.76 -8.32 8.51
C ILE A 49 -3.54 -6.80 8.40
N LYS A 50 -2.70 -6.20 9.25
CA LYS A 50 -2.41 -4.76 9.20
C LYS A 50 -1.89 -4.33 7.84
N LEU A 51 -0.92 -5.06 7.29
CA LEU A 51 -0.33 -4.76 5.97
C LEU A 51 -1.33 -4.96 4.83
N THR A 52 -2.14 -6.03 4.87
CA THR A 52 -3.20 -6.25 3.88
C THR A 52 -4.25 -5.15 3.95
N THR A 53 -4.69 -4.74 5.14
CA THR A 53 -5.66 -3.65 5.30
C THR A 53 -5.07 -2.32 4.83
N LEU A 54 -3.79 -2.05 5.12
CA LEU A 54 -3.11 -0.85 4.67
C LEU A 54 -3.07 -0.74 3.14
N TRP A 55 -2.76 -1.85 2.46
CA TRP A 55 -2.79 -1.94 0.99
C TRP A 55 -4.13 -1.49 0.42
N TYR A 56 -5.24 -2.11 0.84
CA TYR A 56 -6.56 -1.77 0.32
C TYR A 56 -6.97 -0.33 0.61
N ARG A 57 -6.60 0.21 1.77
CA ARG A 57 -6.89 1.60 2.11
C ARG A 57 -6.18 2.58 1.18
N TRP A 58 -4.94 2.30 0.80
CA TRP A 58 -4.18 3.16 -0.09
C TRP A 58 -4.59 3.01 -1.56
N GLU A 59 -4.85 1.79 -2.04
CA GLU A 59 -5.40 1.61 -3.39
C GLU A 59 -6.75 2.32 -3.56
N ALA A 60 -7.65 2.20 -2.58
CA ALA A 60 -8.94 2.89 -2.62
C ALA A 60 -8.79 4.43 -2.60
N ALA A 61 -7.75 4.96 -1.95
CA ALA A 61 -7.48 6.40 -1.96
C ALA A 61 -6.94 6.90 -3.31
N GLU A 62 -6.09 6.10 -3.97
CA GLU A 62 -5.57 6.41 -5.30
C GLU A 62 -6.66 6.35 -6.38
N GLU A 63 -7.57 5.37 -6.32
CA GLU A 63 -8.71 5.29 -7.25
C GLU A 63 -9.56 6.58 -7.22
N VAL A 64 -9.81 7.13 -6.03
CA VAL A 64 -10.56 8.38 -5.86
C VAL A 64 -9.80 9.59 -6.41
N GLU A 65 -8.48 9.62 -6.26
CA GLU A 65 -7.64 10.72 -6.78
C GLU A 65 -7.58 10.70 -8.32
N ASP A 66 -7.49 9.52 -8.92
CA ASP A 66 -7.44 9.34 -10.37
C ASP A 66 -8.80 9.64 -11.04
N GLU A 67 -9.92 9.28 -10.42
CA GLU A 67 -11.26 9.66 -10.88
C GLU A 67 -11.47 11.18 -10.82
N SER A 68 -11.00 11.82 -9.74
CA SER A 68 -11.10 13.28 -9.58
C SER A 68 -10.30 14.03 -10.65
N LYS A 69 -9.10 13.55 -11.01
CA LYS A 69 -8.26 14.17 -12.07
C LYS A 69 -8.93 14.09 -13.44
N LYS A 70 -9.51 12.94 -13.81
CA LYS A 70 -10.22 12.76 -15.10
C LYS A 70 -11.41 13.72 -15.26
N LEU A 71 -12.23 13.87 -14.23
CA LEU A 71 -13.38 14.79 -14.25
C LEU A 71 -12.96 16.27 -14.41
N THR A 72 -11.79 16.61 -13.87
CA THR A 72 -11.25 17.98 -13.96
C THR A 72 -10.71 18.28 -15.36
N GLU A 73 -10.05 17.32 -16.00
CA GLU A 73 -9.53 17.45 -17.38
C GLU A 73 -10.66 17.47 -18.43
N GLU A 74 -11.74 16.69 -18.24
CA GLU A 74 -12.91 16.71 -19.13
C GLU A 74 -13.71 18.02 -19.04
N SER A 75 -13.68 18.70 -17.89
CA SER A 75 -14.39 19.98 -17.70
C SER A 75 -13.69 21.16 -18.37
N THR A 76 -12.39 21.06 -18.68
CA THR A 76 -11.64 22.15 -19.34
C THR A 76 -11.87 22.29 -20.85
N TRP A 77 -12.65 21.40 -21.48
CA TRP A 77 -12.93 21.43 -22.92
C TRP A 77 -14.23 22.16 -23.32
N PHE A 78 -15.00 22.68 -22.37
CA PHE A 78 -16.31 23.30 -22.63
C PHE A 78 -16.34 24.84 -22.54
N ASP A 79 -15.20 25.50 -22.34
CA ASP A 79 -15.10 26.98 -22.21
C ASP A 79 -14.27 27.65 -23.33
N GLU A 80 -14.42 27.22 -24.61
CA GLU A 80 -13.98 27.99 -25.79
C GLU A 80 -15.13 28.40 -26.72
#